data_AF-A0A8T2QJ77-F1
#
_entry.id   AF-A0A8T2QJ77-F1
#
_cell.length_a   1.000
_cell.length_b   1.000
_cell.length_c   1.000
_cell.angle_alpha   90.00
_cell.angle_beta   90.00
_cell.angle_gamma   90.00
#
_symmetry.space_group_name_H-M   'P 1'
#
loop_
_entity.id
_entity.type
_entity.pdbx_description
1 polymer ?
#
loop_
_entity_poly.entity_id
_entity_poly.type
_entity_poly.pdbx_seq_one_letter_code
_entity_poly.pdbx_strand_id
1 'polypeptide(L)'
;MSGNRVTDTNTVTEKSSVKHDSNDIGTEVPGMDRRSPLRKEEQDSDLLRKQLGEPPEKPLPGDCCGSGCVRCVWDIYFEELDDYNSRKAALNGQRDSS
;
A
#
# COMPACT_ATOMS: atom_id res chain seq x y z
N MET A 1 14.52 64.95 -18.73
CA MET A 1 14.49 64.79 -17.27
C MET A 1 14.52 63.32 -16.93
N SER A 2 15.23 63.00 -15.85
CA SER A 2 15.40 61.74 -15.10
C SER A 2 14.19 60.79 -15.11
N GLY A 3 14.34 59.47 -14.98
CA GLY A 3 15.53 58.66 -14.70
C GLY A 3 15.18 57.17 -14.74
N ASN A 4 16.19 56.36 -15.04
CA ASN A 4 16.15 54.90 -15.00
C ASN A 4 16.23 54.38 -13.55
N ARG A 5 15.79 53.12 -13.37
CA ARG A 5 16.51 52.01 -12.71
C ARG A 5 15.82 51.41 -11.48
N VAL A 6 15.46 50.13 -11.58
CA VAL A 6 15.67 49.06 -10.57
C VAL A 6 15.79 47.75 -11.37
N THR A 7 16.98 47.39 -11.85
CA THR A 7 17.94 46.38 -11.33
C THR A 7 17.48 44.93 -11.41
N ASP A 8 17.94 44.24 -12.46
CA ASP A 8 18.14 42.80 -12.49
C ASP A 8 19.17 42.38 -11.44
N THR A 9 18.76 41.63 -10.43
CA THR A 9 19.66 40.72 -9.70
C THR A 9 18.82 39.63 -9.03
N ASN A 10 18.72 38.46 -9.66
CA ASN A 10 18.72 37.23 -8.89
C ASN A 10 19.69 36.22 -9.55
N THR A 11 20.95 36.54 -9.30
CA THR A 11 22.04 35.64 -8.88
C THR A 11 21.84 34.15 -9.19
N VAL A 12 22.58 33.72 -10.22
CA VAL A 12 23.15 32.37 -10.26
C VAL A 12 24.04 32.20 -9.03
N THR A 13 23.81 31.15 -8.25
CA THR A 13 24.84 30.59 -7.39
C THR A 13 24.97 29.11 -7.73
N GLU A 14 26.04 28.81 -8.46
CA GLU A 14 26.56 27.46 -8.63
C GLU A 14 27.07 26.91 -7.27
N LYS A 15 27.09 25.57 -7.20
CA LYS A 15 28.01 24.72 -6.42
C LYS A 15 28.12 24.94 -4.89
N SER A 16 27.69 23.92 -4.15
CA SER A 16 28.55 23.18 -3.18
C SER A 16 27.73 22.05 -2.58
N SER A 17 28.15 20.80 -2.78
CA SER A 17 29.07 20.12 -1.86
C SER A 17 28.49 20.03 -0.43
N VAL A 18 27.88 18.87 -0.17
CA VAL A 18 27.91 18.12 1.11
C VAL A 18 27.77 18.92 2.39
N LYS A 19 26.67 18.72 3.13
CA LYS A 19 26.72 18.39 4.56
C LYS A 19 25.66 17.35 4.90
N HIS A 20 26.15 16.15 5.19
CA HIS A 20 25.49 15.26 6.13
C HIS A 20 25.61 15.95 7.50
N ASP A 21 24.50 16.40 8.07
CA ASP A 21 24.45 16.65 9.50
C ASP A 21 23.95 15.37 10.17
N SER A 22 24.95 14.53 10.42
CA SER A 22 24.89 13.37 11.28
C SER A 22 24.59 13.83 12.72
N ASN A 23 23.37 13.58 13.19
CA ASN A 23 23.11 13.14 14.56
C ASN A 23 21.61 12.84 14.72
N ASP A 24 21.21 11.66 14.28
CA ASP A 24 20.31 10.86 15.11
C ASP A 24 21.03 9.54 15.36
N ILE A 25 21.09 9.17 16.62
CA ILE A 25 22.00 8.16 17.17
C ILE A 25 21.65 6.81 16.55
N GLY A 26 22.49 6.41 15.60
CA GLY A 26 22.48 5.09 15.00
C GLY A 26 22.62 4.04 16.09
N THR A 27 21.52 3.35 16.37
CA THR A 27 21.63 1.90 16.52
C THR A 27 21.72 1.34 15.11
N GLU A 28 22.91 1.49 14.54
CA GLU A 28 23.35 0.80 13.34
C GLU A 28 23.28 -0.71 13.62
N VAL A 29 22.19 -1.35 13.20
CA VAL A 29 22.17 -2.81 13.06
C VAL A 29 23.03 -3.13 11.84
N PRO A 30 24.22 -3.75 11.98
CA PRO A 30 25.10 -3.97 10.86
C PRO A 30 24.58 -5.16 10.05
N GLY A 31 24.20 -4.88 8.80
CA GLY A 31 24.06 -5.90 7.75
C GLY A 31 22.68 -6.51 7.60
N MET A 32 21.78 -5.85 6.85
CA MET A 32 20.65 -6.55 6.23
C MET A 32 20.09 -5.83 5.01
N ASP A 33 20.92 -5.30 4.11
CA ASP A 33 20.45 -4.98 2.75
C ASP A 33 20.38 -6.28 1.92
N ARG A 34 19.42 -7.12 2.30
CA ARG A 34 18.79 -8.07 1.39
C ARG A 34 17.36 -7.60 1.31
N ARG A 35 16.96 -7.06 0.16
CA ARG A 35 15.55 -6.88 -0.17
C ARG A 35 14.90 -8.26 -0.15
N SER A 36 14.49 -8.71 1.03
CA SER A 36 13.85 -9.97 1.26
C SER A 36 12.50 -9.94 0.55
N PRO A 37 12.22 -10.87 -0.38
CA PRO A 37 10.94 -10.97 -1.08
C PRO A 37 9.73 -10.96 -0.12
N LEU A 38 9.93 -11.52 1.08
CA LEU A 38 8.95 -11.64 2.15
C LEU A 38 8.33 -10.30 2.61
N ARG A 39 9.07 -9.18 2.61
CA ARG A 39 8.51 -7.87 3.01
C ARG A 39 7.57 -7.28 1.97
N LYS A 40 7.74 -7.64 0.70
CA LYS A 40 6.96 -7.09 -0.41
C LYS A 40 5.59 -7.74 -0.49
N GLU A 41 5.51 -9.04 -0.26
CA GLU A 41 4.27 -9.81 -0.21
C GLU A 41 3.38 -9.41 0.99
N GLU A 42 4.00 -9.16 2.15
CA GLU A 42 3.27 -8.69 3.34
C GLU A 42 2.68 -7.29 3.11
N GLN A 43 3.47 -6.37 2.55
CA GLN A 43 3.01 -5.01 2.23
C GLN A 43 1.89 -4.99 1.19
N ASP A 44 1.96 -5.83 0.17
CA ASP A 44 0.89 -5.96 -0.82
C ASP A 44 -0.41 -6.50 -0.20
N SER A 45 -0.30 -7.42 0.76
CA SER A 45 -1.46 -7.98 1.46
C SER A 45 -2.14 -6.94 2.38
N ASP A 46 -1.37 -6.08 3.04
CA ASP A 46 -1.91 -5.03 3.90
C ASP A 46 -2.53 -3.89 3.09
N LEU A 47 -1.93 -3.53 1.95
CA LEU A 47 -2.54 -2.59 1.00
C LEU A 47 -3.84 -3.15 0.44
N LEU A 48 -3.86 -4.45 0.11
CA LEU A 48 -5.07 -5.11 -0.36
C LEU A 48 -6.17 -5.10 0.70
N ARG A 49 -5.84 -5.45 1.96
CA ARG A 49 -6.78 -5.37 3.10
C ARG A 49 -7.28 -3.94 3.32
N LYS A 50 -6.39 -2.94 3.22
CA LYS A 50 -6.76 -1.53 3.37
C LYS A 50 -7.73 -1.05 2.29
N GLN A 51 -7.62 -1.59 1.08
CA GLN A 51 -8.42 -1.15 -0.06
C GLN A 51 -9.72 -1.96 -0.25
N LEU A 52 -9.70 -3.26 0.05
CA LEU A 52 -10.85 -4.16 -0.11
C LEU A 52 -11.60 -4.48 1.17
N GLY A 53 -10.96 -4.26 2.32
CA GLY A 53 -11.40 -4.76 3.62
C GLY A 53 -10.84 -6.15 3.92
N GLU A 54 -11.33 -6.73 5.01
CA GLU A 54 -11.05 -8.11 5.36
C GLU A 54 -11.82 -9.09 4.45
N PRO A 55 -11.24 -10.26 4.13
CA PRO A 55 -11.96 -11.30 3.43
C PRO A 55 -13.12 -11.82 4.29
N PRO A 56 -14.22 -12.31 3.68
CA PRO A 56 -15.34 -12.84 4.43
C PRO A 56 -14.90 -14.02 5.31
N GLU A 57 -15.45 -14.08 6.52
CA GLU A 57 -15.15 -15.13 7.48
C GLU A 57 -15.87 -16.42 7.06
N LYS A 58 -15.14 -17.54 7.11
CA LYS A 58 -15.71 -18.84 6.77
C LYS A 58 -16.67 -19.29 7.88
N PRO A 59 -17.93 -19.64 7.56
CA PRO A 59 -18.87 -20.08 8.58
C PRO A 59 -18.42 -21.41 9.19
N LEU A 60 -18.79 -21.62 10.46
CA LEU A 60 -18.50 -22.85 11.16
C LEU A 60 -19.39 -23.98 10.62
N PRO A 61 -18.94 -25.25 10.69
CA PRO A 61 -19.77 -26.39 10.30
C PRO A 61 -21.13 -26.45 11.02
N GLY A 62 -21.21 -25.89 12.24
CA GLY A 62 -22.44 -25.82 13.03
C GLY A 62 -23.40 -24.67 12.67
N ASP A 63 -22.93 -23.67 11.89
CA ASP A 63 -23.78 -22.55 11.45
C ASP A 63 -24.71 -22.96 10.31
N CYS A 64 -24.34 -24.04 9.59
CA CYS A 64 -25.20 -24.65 8.60
C CYS A 64 -26.22 -25.55 9.28
N CYS A 65 -27.48 -25.13 9.26
CA CYS A 65 -28.63 -25.88 9.78
C CYS A 65 -28.80 -27.29 9.14
N GLY A 66 -28.21 -27.55 7.97
CA GLY A 66 -28.18 -28.87 7.32
C GLY A 66 -29.53 -29.43 6.85
N SER A 67 -30.63 -28.73 7.12
CA SER A 67 -32.01 -29.16 6.83
C SER A 67 -32.67 -28.42 5.66
N GLY A 68 -31.90 -27.62 4.90
CA GLY A 68 -32.38 -26.93 3.71
C GLY A 68 -33.11 -25.60 3.99
N CYS A 69 -32.55 -24.75 4.86
CA CYS A 69 -33.03 -23.38 5.01
C CYS A 69 -33.07 -22.63 3.67
N VAL A 70 -33.98 -21.66 3.54
CA VAL A 70 -34.19 -20.85 2.33
C VAL A 70 -32.91 -20.12 1.87
N ARG A 71 -32.01 -19.80 2.79
CA ARG A 71 -30.68 -19.26 2.51
C ARG A 71 -29.64 -20.06 3.29
N CYS A 72 -28.70 -20.69 2.60
CA CYS A 72 -27.59 -21.38 3.25
C CYS A 72 -26.53 -20.36 3.66
N VAL A 73 -25.94 -20.52 4.86
CA VAL A 73 -24.81 -19.70 5.29
C VAL A 73 -23.63 -19.82 4.32
N TRP A 74 -23.46 -20.99 3.71
CA TRP A 74 -22.44 -21.24 2.69
C TRP A 74 -22.69 -20.44 1.42
N ASP A 75 -23.96 -20.26 1.02
CA ASP A 75 -24.29 -19.50 -0.20
C ASP A 75 -23.89 -18.03 0.00
N ILE A 76 -24.26 -17.44 1.15
CA ILE A 76 -23.89 -16.05 1.50
C ILE A 76 -22.36 -15.89 1.52
N TYR A 77 -21.66 -16.82 2.17
CA TYR A 77 -20.20 -16.79 2.23
C TYR A 77 -19.56 -16.83 0.83
N PHE A 78 -20.04 -17.70 -0.06
CA PHE A 78 -19.47 -17.79 -1.41
C PHE A 78 -19.81 -16.60 -2.28
N GLU A 79 -21.00 -16.03 -2.15
CA GLU A 79 -21.38 -14.76 -2.81
C GLU A 79 -20.41 -13.64 -2.40
N GLU A 80 -20.20 -13.43 -1.10
CA GLU A 80 -19.28 -12.40 -0.59
C GLU A 80 -17.81 -12.68 -0.97
N LEU A 81 -17.42 -13.94 -0.99
CA LEU A 81 -16.07 -14.36 -1.37
C LEU A 81 -15.79 -14.08 -2.85
N ASP A 82 -16.77 -14.33 -3.72
CA ASP A 82 -16.66 -14.04 -5.14
C ASP A 82 -16.54 -12.53 -5.40
N ASP A 83 -17.33 -11.71 -4.72
CA ASP A 83 -17.24 -10.25 -4.75
C ASP A 83 -15.87 -9.76 -4.27
N TYR A 84 -15.34 -10.34 -3.20
CA TYR A 84 -14.00 -10.02 -2.70
C TYR A 84 -12.91 -10.36 -3.74
N ASN A 85 -12.96 -11.56 -4.32
CA ASN A 85 -11.98 -12.03 -5.30
C ASN A 85 -12.03 -11.22 -6.60
N SER A 86 -13.24 -10.85 -7.05
CA SER A 86 -13.43 -10.01 -8.23
C SER A 86 -12.79 -8.63 -8.05
N ARG A 87 -12.99 -8.00 -6.89
CA ARG A 87 -12.35 -6.71 -6.57
C ARG A 87 -10.83 -6.86 -6.44
N LYS A 88 -10.34 -7.95 -5.86
CA LYS A 88 -8.91 -8.28 -5.76
C LYS A 88 -8.25 -8.43 -7.12
N ALA A 89 -8.89 -9.15 -8.04
CA ALA A 89 -8.38 -9.31 -9.40
C ALA A 89 -8.31 -7.96 -10.14
N ALA A 90 -9.34 -7.13 -10.00
CA ALA A 90 -9.38 -5.80 -10.61
C ALA A 90 -8.24 -4.88 -10.13
N LEU A 91 -7.92 -4.91 -8.82
CA LEU A 91 -6.81 -4.14 -8.26
C LEU A 91 -5.44 -4.66 -8.71
N ASN A 92 -5.26 -5.99 -8.76
CA ASN A 92 -3.99 -6.57 -9.20
C ASN A 92 -3.67 -6.20 -10.65
N GLY A 93 -4.65 -6.28 -11.55
CA GLY A 93 -4.47 -5.88 -12.95
C GLY A 93 -4.08 -4.40 -13.15
N GLN A 94 -4.49 -3.51 -12.22
CA GLN A 94 -4.08 -2.10 -12.23
C GLN A 94 -2.63 -1.92 -11.76
N ARG A 95 -2.16 -2.71 -10.78
CA ARG A 95 -0.81 -2.59 -10.21
C ARG A 95 0.29 -3.06 -11.17
N ASP A 96 0.00 -4.05 -12.00
CA ASP A 96 0.99 -4.63 -12.92
C ASP A 96 1.22 -3.79 -14.20
N SER A 97 0.38 -2.78 -14.44
CA SER A 97 0.40 -1.94 -15.65
C SER A 97 1.09 -0.58 -15.47
N SER A 98 1.79 -0.36 -14.34
CA SER A 98 2.37 0.94 -13.97
C SER A 98 3.88 0.92 -13.71
#